data_AF-A0A8H7NAM3-F1
#
_entry.id   AF-A0A8H7NAM3-F1
#
_cell.length_a   1.000
_cell.length_b   1.000
_cell.length_c   1.000
_cell.angle_alpha   90.00
_cell.angle_beta   90.00
_cell.angle_gamma   90.00
#
_symmetry.space_group_name_H-M   'P 1'
#
loop_
_entity.id
_entity.type
_entity.pdbx_description
1 polymer ?
#
loop_
_entity_poly.entity_id
_entity_poly.type
_entity_poly.pdbx_seq_one_letter_code
_entity_poly.pdbx_strand_id
1 'polypeptide(L)'
;MSRAPKKRHIDDNPEFTMDQSVGLSSEVLAPGALRGSQNKGTTASGRSKDPRRPHQPSKTPFHKSQPNEKHVAENIPLARMLHEDPREALLKYADKAKSDPVFTKAWSKTQPQTQYAELSDEEEEGPDKKKTKR
;
A
#
# COMPACT_ATOMS: atom_id res chain seq x y z
N MET A 1 30.77 -22.23 -39.43
CA MET A 1 29.34 -21.97 -39.13
C MET A 1 29.23 -20.68 -38.32
N SER A 2 28.99 -19.54 -38.99
CA SER A 2 28.84 -18.23 -38.35
C SER A 2 27.51 -18.15 -37.60
N ARG A 3 27.54 -17.77 -36.32
CA ARG A 3 26.34 -17.57 -35.50
C ARG A 3 25.54 -16.39 -36.06
N ALA A 4 24.22 -16.52 -36.10
CA ALA A 4 23.33 -15.48 -36.61
C ALA A 4 23.48 -14.16 -35.81
N PRO A 5 23.39 -12.99 -36.47
CA PRO A 5 23.53 -11.71 -35.81
C PRO A 5 22.41 -11.48 -34.80
N LYS A 6 22.78 -11.07 -33.58
CA LYS A 6 21.82 -10.73 -32.53
C LYS A 6 21.08 -9.46 -32.92
N LYS A 7 19.75 -9.49 -32.82
CA LYS A 7 18.89 -8.31 -33.01
C LYS A 7 19.31 -7.25 -31.98
N ARG A 8 19.92 -6.16 -32.45
CA ARG A 8 20.31 -5.03 -31.60
C ARG A 8 19.05 -4.26 -31.21
N HIS A 9 18.99 -3.79 -29.97
CA HIS A 9 17.91 -2.90 -29.55
C HIS A 9 18.07 -1.55 -30.26
N ILE A 10 16.95 -0.84 -30.49
CA ILE A 10 16.94 0.44 -31.20
C ILE A 10 17.82 1.49 -30.49
N ASP A 11 17.94 1.37 -29.16
CA ASP A 11 18.76 2.26 -28.32
C ASP A 11 20.27 2.00 -28.42
N ASP A 12 20.67 0.88 -29.02
CA ASP A 12 22.09 0.55 -29.25
C ASP A 12 22.60 1.09 -30.60
N ASN A 13 21.78 1.85 -31.34
CA ASN A 13 22.16 2.45 -32.61
C ASN A 13 22.87 3.81 -32.38
N PRO A 14 24.16 3.94 -32.72
CA PRO A 14 24.91 5.17 -32.50
C PRO A 14 24.42 6.33 -33.37
N GLU A 15 23.71 6.07 -34.47
CA GLU A 15 23.12 7.10 -35.33
C GLU A 15 21.94 7.85 -34.67
N PHE A 16 21.27 7.25 -33.68
CA PHE A 16 20.18 7.89 -32.93
C PHE A 16 20.63 8.55 -31.63
N THR A 17 21.91 8.42 -31.27
CA THR A 17 22.47 9.06 -30.09
C THR A 17 23.09 10.39 -30.50
N MET A 18 22.80 11.48 -29.77
CA MET A 18 23.40 12.78 -30.06
C MET A 18 24.94 12.71 -30.03
N ASP A 19 25.58 13.13 -31.12
CA ASP A 19 27.02 13.32 -31.19
C ASP A 19 27.44 14.48 -30.30
N GLN A 20 28.13 14.17 -29.20
CA GLN A 20 28.65 15.17 -28.26
C GLN A 20 30.05 15.69 -28.64
N SER A 21 30.62 15.26 -29.77
CA SER A 21 31.97 15.67 -30.19
C SER A 21 32.06 17.15 -30.59
N VAL A 22 30.93 17.76 -30.97
CA VAL A 22 30.87 19.15 -31.45
C VAL A 22 31.05 20.19 -30.32
N GLY A 23 31.05 19.78 -29.05
CA GLY A 23 31.13 20.69 -27.89
C GLY A 23 32.45 20.70 -27.11
N LEU A 24 33.46 19.92 -27.50
CA LEU A 24 34.71 19.76 -26.73
C LEU A 24 35.86 20.67 -27.22
N SER A 25 35.55 21.85 -27.77
CA SER A 25 36.55 22.86 -28.11
C SER A 25 36.32 24.13 -27.31
N SER A 26 37.38 24.60 -26.65
CA SER A 26 37.51 25.84 -25.86
C SER A 26 36.94 25.85 -24.44
N GLU A 27 37.75 25.31 -23.53
CA GLU A 27 38.35 26.06 -22.41
C GLU A 27 37.45 27.08 -21.67
N VAL A 28 36.54 26.58 -20.84
CA VAL A 28 35.99 27.34 -19.70
C VAL A 28 35.98 26.43 -18.47
N LEU A 29 37.09 26.41 -17.73
CA LEU A 29 37.14 25.80 -16.40
C LEU A 29 36.58 26.79 -15.37
N ALA A 30 35.28 26.66 -15.06
CA ALA A 30 34.73 27.29 -13.86
C ALA A 30 35.29 26.60 -12.60
N PRO A 31 35.61 27.33 -11.51
CA PRO A 31 36.03 26.73 -10.25
C PRO A 31 34.87 25.90 -9.68
N GLY A 32 34.98 24.58 -9.76
CA GLY A 32 33.91 23.60 -9.47
C GLY A 32 33.55 22.68 -10.66
N ALA A 33 34.06 22.95 -11.86
CA ALA A 33 33.85 22.14 -13.06
C ALA A 33 34.71 20.86 -13.11
N LEU A 34 35.72 20.75 -12.24
CA LEU A 34 36.36 19.47 -11.96
C LEU A 34 35.39 18.63 -11.11
N ARG A 35 34.37 18.04 -11.76
CA ARG A 35 33.64 16.91 -11.22
C ARG A 35 34.64 15.77 -11.12
N GLY A 36 35.42 15.79 -10.04
CA GLY A 36 36.24 14.68 -9.61
C GLY A 36 35.39 13.42 -9.70
N SER A 37 35.95 12.45 -10.43
CA SER A 37 35.50 11.06 -10.56
C SER A 37 34.18 10.83 -9.84
N GLN A 38 33.07 11.08 -10.54
CA GLN A 38 31.78 10.64 -10.01
C GLN A 38 31.97 9.14 -9.84
N ASN A 39 31.97 8.66 -8.60
CA ASN A 39 31.97 7.23 -8.29
C ASN A 39 30.63 6.66 -8.78
N LYS A 40 30.41 6.65 -10.09
CA LYS A 40 29.30 6.03 -10.78
C LYS A 40 29.58 4.54 -10.71
N GLY A 41 28.80 3.85 -9.92
CA GLY A 41 28.95 2.42 -9.72
C GLY A 41 28.24 1.94 -8.48
N THR A 42 28.08 0.63 -8.39
CA THR A 42 27.59 -0.05 -7.20
C THR A 42 28.76 -0.50 -6.34
N THR A 43 28.59 -0.52 -5.02
CA THR A 43 29.50 -1.21 -4.10
C THR A 43 29.38 -2.72 -4.34
N ALA A 44 30.34 -3.52 -3.83
CA ALA A 44 30.25 -4.99 -3.88
C ALA A 44 28.94 -5.54 -3.24
N SER A 45 28.31 -4.76 -2.36
CA SER A 45 27.00 -5.03 -1.77
C SER A 45 25.79 -4.55 -2.60
N GLY A 46 26.01 -4.12 -3.85
CA GLY A 46 24.96 -3.66 -4.78
C GLY A 46 24.42 -2.25 -4.51
N ARG A 47 24.98 -1.48 -3.57
CA ARG A 47 24.50 -0.13 -3.24
C ARG A 47 25.14 0.92 -4.13
N SER A 48 24.39 1.90 -4.62
CA SER A 48 24.95 3.00 -5.41
C SER A 48 26.01 3.78 -4.63
N LYS A 49 27.08 4.22 -5.31
CA LYS A 49 28.08 5.17 -4.77
C LYS A 49 27.72 6.63 -5.08
N ASP A 50 26.47 6.88 -5.46
CA ASP A 50 25.98 8.22 -5.80
C ASP A 50 25.95 9.12 -4.55
N PRO A 51 26.69 10.26 -4.54
CA PRO A 51 26.70 11.19 -3.43
C PRO A 51 25.41 12.01 -3.30
N ARG A 52 24.54 12.04 -4.33
CA ARG A 52 23.26 12.78 -4.29
C ARG A 52 22.11 11.95 -3.75
N ARG A 53 22.34 10.68 -3.39
CA ARG A 53 21.25 9.82 -2.91
C ARG A 53 20.76 10.29 -1.52
N PRO A 54 19.47 10.15 -1.23
CA PRO A 54 18.97 10.36 0.11
C PRO A 54 19.62 9.37 1.09
N HIS A 55 19.92 9.84 2.30
CA HIS A 55 20.44 9.00 3.37
C HIS A 55 19.42 7.89 3.70
N GLN A 56 19.84 6.64 3.56
CA GLN A 56 19.04 5.47 3.93
C GLN A 56 19.50 4.95 5.29
N PRO A 57 18.61 4.80 6.28
CA PRO A 57 18.98 4.28 7.59
C PRO A 57 19.59 2.88 7.47
N SER A 58 20.61 2.60 8.28
CA SER A 58 21.25 1.29 8.32
C SER A 58 20.23 0.23 8.76
N LYS A 59 20.04 -0.81 7.94
CA LYS A 59 19.22 -1.97 8.32
C LYS A 59 19.89 -2.67 9.51
N THR A 60 19.43 -2.39 10.72
CA THR A 60 19.84 -3.14 11.91
C THR A 60 19.18 -4.53 11.87
N PRO A 61 19.74 -5.53 12.57
CA PRO A 61 19.09 -6.84 12.70
C PRO A 61 17.66 -6.77 13.27
N PHE A 62 17.37 -5.74 14.07
CA PHE A 62 16.04 -5.47 14.64
C PHE A 62 15.14 -4.62 13.73
N HIS A 63 15.62 -4.18 12.57
CA HIS A 63 14.83 -3.35 11.65
C HIS A 63 13.65 -4.10 11.02
N LYS A 64 13.66 -5.44 11.11
CA LYS A 64 12.53 -6.33 10.75
C LYS A 64 11.87 -6.98 11.97
N SER A 65 12.14 -6.50 13.18
CA SER A 65 11.38 -6.91 14.36
C SER A 65 10.00 -6.27 14.28
N GLN A 66 9.15 -6.78 13.39
CA GLN A 66 7.75 -6.42 13.38
C GLN A 66 7.18 -6.80 14.75
N PRO A 67 6.40 -5.91 15.39
CA PRO A 67 5.72 -6.26 16.62
C PRO A 67 4.86 -7.51 16.40
N ASN A 68 4.89 -8.43 17.35
CA ASN A 68 4.05 -9.62 17.32
C ASN A 68 2.57 -9.21 17.25
N GLU A 69 1.71 -10.03 16.64
CA GLU A 69 0.27 -9.77 16.52
C GLU A 69 -0.39 -9.40 17.85
N LYS A 70 0.01 -10.06 18.94
CA LYS A 70 -0.45 -9.74 20.31
C LYS A 70 -0.07 -8.32 20.74
N HIS A 71 1.17 -7.91 20.46
CA HIS A 71 1.64 -6.57 20.79
C HIS A 71 0.90 -5.49 19.99
N VAL A 72 0.58 -5.77 18.72
CA VAL A 72 -0.22 -4.88 17.87
C VAL A 72 -1.66 -4.78 18.40
N ALA A 73 -2.28 -5.92 18.74
CA ALA A 73 -3.65 -5.98 19.22
C ALA A 73 -3.84 -5.31 20.59
N GLU A 74 -2.84 -5.39 21.48
CA GLU A 74 -2.90 -4.81 22.83
C GLU A 74 -2.58 -3.32 22.87
N ASN A 75 -1.65 -2.85 22.04
CA ASN A 75 -1.14 -1.47 22.13
C ASN A 75 -1.77 -0.50 21.12
N ILE A 76 -2.34 -1.00 20.01
CA ILE A 76 -3.03 -0.16 19.02
C ILE A 76 -4.53 -0.22 19.30
N PRO A 77 -5.16 0.93 19.64
CA PRO A 77 -6.61 0.95 19.85
C PRO A 77 -7.33 0.55 18.56
N LEU A 78 -8.43 -0.19 18.71
CA LEU A 78 -9.31 -0.63 17.61
C LEU A 78 -8.67 -1.59 16.59
N ALA A 79 -7.44 -2.06 16.81
CA ALA A 79 -6.78 -2.99 15.87
C ALA A 79 -7.57 -4.28 15.62
N ARG A 80 -8.34 -4.75 16.62
CA ARG A 80 -9.21 -5.92 16.47
C ARG A 80 -10.55 -5.65 15.77
N MET A 81 -10.98 -4.40 15.64
CA MET A 81 -12.28 -4.08 15.03
C MET A 81 -12.33 -4.38 13.53
N LEU A 82 -11.18 -4.49 12.87
CA LEU A 82 -11.12 -4.86 11.45
C LEU A 82 -11.69 -6.26 11.19
N HIS A 83 -11.52 -7.18 12.14
CA HIS A 83 -11.93 -8.57 12.02
C HIS A 83 -13.34 -8.84 12.57
N GLU A 84 -14.04 -7.81 13.05
CA GLU A 84 -15.41 -7.97 13.51
C GLU A 84 -16.36 -7.80 12.32
N ASP A 85 -17.29 -8.75 12.16
CA ASP A 85 -18.33 -8.62 11.15
C ASP A 85 -19.23 -7.42 11.50
N PRO A 86 -19.57 -6.55 10.51
CA PRO A 86 -20.32 -5.33 10.78
C PRO A 86 -21.72 -5.62 11.35
N ARG A 87 -22.32 -6.75 10.97
CA ARG A 87 -23.61 -7.21 11.52
C ARG A 87 -23.49 -7.55 13.00
N GLU A 88 -22.46 -8.30 13.39
CA GLU A 88 -22.24 -8.66 14.79
C GLU A 88 -21.93 -7.44 15.64
N ALA A 89 -21.15 -6.49 15.09
CA ALA A 89 -20.91 -5.22 15.75
C ALA A 89 -22.23 -4.51 16.08
N LEU A 90 -23.16 -4.40 15.13
CA LEU A 90 -24.49 -3.82 15.38
C LEU A 90 -25.29 -4.61 16.43
N LEU A 91 -25.25 -5.94 16.38
CA LEU A 91 -25.97 -6.80 17.33
C LEU A 91 -25.43 -6.64 18.77
N LYS A 92 -24.12 -6.52 18.95
CA LYS A 92 -23.48 -6.24 20.26
C LYS A 92 -23.97 -4.93 20.89
N TYR A 93 -24.33 -3.94 20.07
CA TYR A 93 -24.82 -2.63 20.54
C TYR A 93 -26.34 -2.55 20.59
N ALA A 94 -27.08 -3.53 20.07
CA ALA A 94 -28.55 -3.53 20.06
C ALA A 94 -29.13 -3.48 21.49
N ASP A 95 -28.61 -4.29 22.40
CA ASP A 95 -29.08 -4.29 23.80
C ASP A 95 -28.67 -3.03 24.55
N LYS A 96 -27.47 -2.50 24.28
CA LYS A 96 -27.00 -1.24 24.84
C LYS A 96 -27.84 -0.04 24.38
N ALA A 97 -28.29 -0.06 23.13
CA ALA A 97 -29.16 0.97 22.59
C ALA A 97 -30.56 0.96 23.23
N LYS A 98 -31.06 -0.21 23.66
CA LYS A 98 -32.33 -0.32 24.39
C LYS A 98 -32.21 0.15 25.84
N SER A 99 -31.10 -0.16 26.51
CA SER A 99 -30.92 0.14 27.93
C SER A 99 -30.49 1.59 28.20
N ASP A 100 -29.54 2.11 27.42
CA ASP A 100 -28.98 3.45 27.62
C ASP A 100 -28.70 4.11 26.25
N PRO A 101 -29.76 4.63 25.57
CA PRO A 101 -29.62 5.21 24.25
C PRO A 101 -28.81 6.50 24.29
N VAL A 102 -27.58 6.46 23.79
CA VAL A 102 -26.65 7.60 23.82
C VAL A 102 -27.19 8.82 23.05
N PHE A 103 -27.80 8.58 21.90
CA PHE A 103 -28.25 9.66 21.00
C PHE A 103 -29.68 10.14 21.25
N THR A 104 -30.56 9.27 21.75
CA THR A 104 -31.99 9.60 21.97
C THR A 104 -32.37 9.76 23.43
N LYS A 105 -31.39 9.80 24.36
CA LYS A 105 -31.63 9.86 25.82
C LYS A 105 -32.65 10.93 26.22
N ALA A 106 -32.52 12.14 25.68
CA ALA A 106 -33.38 13.27 25.99
C ALA A 106 -34.85 13.07 25.59
N TRP A 107 -35.10 12.22 24.59
CA TRP A 107 -36.44 11.95 24.04
C TRP A 107 -36.96 10.55 24.38
N SER A 108 -36.29 9.83 25.28
CA SER A 108 -36.68 8.47 25.70
C SER A 108 -38.16 8.34 26.11
N LYS A 109 -38.75 9.41 26.67
CA LYS A 109 -40.16 9.46 27.07
C LYS A 109 -41.12 9.94 25.98
N THR A 110 -40.63 10.70 25.01
CA THR A 110 -41.47 11.40 24.01
C THR A 110 -41.32 10.83 22.61
N GLN A 111 -40.42 9.86 22.40
CA GLN A 111 -40.14 9.27 21.11
C GLN A 111 -41.33 8.39 20.66
N PRO A 112 -41.92 8.63 19.47
CA PRO A 112 -42.98 7.79 18.94
C PRO A 112 -42.43 6.40 18.57
N GLN A 113 -43.29 5.38 18.66
CA GLN A 113 -42.94 4.03 18.23
C GLN A 113 -42.86 3.96 16.70
N THR A 114 -41.75 3.42 16.20
CA THR A 114 -41.55 3.20 14.77
C THR A 114 -42.42 2.05 14.29
N GLN A 115 -43.32 2.31 13.35
CA GLN A 115 -44.12 1.29 12.69
C GLN A 115 -43.35 0.76 11.48
N TYR A 116 -42.57 -0.30 11.68
CA TYR A 116 -41.98 -1.06 10.59
C TYR A 116 -42.85 -2.27 10.28
N ALA A 117 -42.81 -2.74 9.03
CA ALA A 117 -43.37 -4.05 8.71
C ALA A 117 -42.61 -5.11 9.51
N GLU A 118 -43.34 -6.03 10.16
CA GLU A 118 -42.75 -7.23 10.73
C GLU A 118 -42.15 -8.02 9.57
N LEU A 119 -40.83 -7.95 9.41
CA LEU A 119 -40.11 -8.88 8.54
C LEU A 119 -40.39 -10.27 9.10
N SER A 120 -41.18 -11.05 8.37
CA SER A 120 -41.38 -12.46 8.66
C SER A 120 -40.00 -13.10 8.76
N ASP A 121 -39.67 -13.64 9.93
CA ASP A 121 -38.41 -14.31 10.26
C ASP A 121 -38.34 -15.70 9.57
N GLU A 122 -38.82 -15.79 8.34
CA GLU A 122 -38.96 -16.99 7.50
C GLU A 122 -38.31 -16.73 6.14
N GLU A 123 -37.06 -16.25 6.16
CA GLU A 123 -36.20 -16.15 4.97
C GLU A 123 -34.93 -17.00 5.19
N GLU A 124 -35.13 -18.31 5.41
CA GLU A 124 -34.09 -19.36 5.30
C GLU A 124 -34.18 -20.11 3.95
N GLU A 125 -34.81 -19.53 2.93
CA GLU A 125 -34.83 -20.13 1.59
C GLU A 125 -34.39 -19.09 0.55
N GLY A 126 -33.08 -18.95 0.42
CA GLY A 126 -32.49 -18.26 -0.73
C GLY A 126 -32.94 -18.89 -2.05
N PRO A 127 -32.91 -18.14 -3.17
CA PRO A 127 -33.49 -18.60 -4.44
C PRO A 127 -32.88 -19.93 -4.90
N ASP A 128 -33.75 -20.90 -5.18
CA ASP A 128 -33.43 -22.27 -5.58
C ASP A 128 -32.29 -22.35 -6.61
N LYS A 129 -31.23 -23.08 -6.26
CA LYS A 129 -30.12 -23.38 -7.17
C LYS A 129 -30.64 -24.22 -8.33
N LYS A 130 -30.69 -23.62 -9.52
CA LYS A 130 -31.06 -24.24 -10.79
C LYS A 130 -30.26 -25.53 -11.01
N LYS A 131 -30.92 -26.70 -10.87
CA LYS A 131 -30.32 -28.01 -11.13
C LYS A 131 -30.01 -28.14 -12.62
N THR A 132 -28.75 -28.35 -12.97
CA THR A 132 -28.31 -28.71 -14.32
C THR A 132 -28.79 -30.12 -14.66
N LYS A 133 -29.63 -30.25 -15.69
CA LYS A 133 -30.14 -31.53 -16.18
C LYS A 133 -29.00 -32.28 -16.89
N ARG A 134 -28.69 -33.50 -16.44
CA ARG A 134 -27.83 -34.47 -17.15
C ARG A 134 -28.64 -35.20 -18.21
#